data_AF-A0A2P5WZI4-F1
#
_entry.id   AF-A0A2P5WZI4-F1
#
_cell.length_a   1.000
_cell.length_b   1.000
_cell.length_c   1.000
_cell.angle_alpha   90.00
_cell.angle_beta   90.00
_cell.angle_gamma   90.00
#
_symmetry.space_group_name_H-M   'P 1'
#
loop_
_entity.id
_entity.type
_entity.pdbx_description
1 polymer ?
#
loop_
_entity_poly.entity_id
_entity_poly.type
_entity_poly.pdbx_seq_one_letter_code
_entity_poly.pdbx_strand_id
1 'polypeptide(L)'
;MEIVESILDIPVQDPPEEEFSSADLIWTKFGTAEHHDDVALIPYARVDEFIIGECSNVECPTRFHIERGRKRSMGSLKEYKSDEYLEYRLAFYPF
;
A
#
# COMPACT_ATOMS: atom_id res chain seq x y z
N MET A 1 -16.88 -8.89 1.96
CA MET A 1 -15.45 -9.07 1.64
C MET A 1 -14.85 -9.83 2.79
N GLU A 2 -14.12 -10.91 2.49
CA GLU A 2 -13.37 -11.65 3.51
C GLU A 2 -12.26 -10.77 4.07
N ILE A 3 -12.02 -10.86 5.38
CA ILE A 3 -10.93 -10.14 6.04
C ILE A 3 -9.70 -11.02 5.93
N VAL A 4 -8.63 -10.46 5.38
CA VAL A 4 -7.36 -11.14 5.16
C VAL A 4 -6.45 -10.83 6.35
N GLU A 5 -6.01 -11.85 7.05
CA GLU A 5 -5.16 -11.70 8.24
C GLU A 5 -3.65 -11.66 7.91
N SER A 6 -3.28 -11.97 6.66
CA SER A 6 -1.89 -12.10 6.20
C SER A 6 -1.66 -11.35 4.89
N ILE A 7 -0.63 -10.50 4.86
CA ILE A 7 -0.30 -9.67 3.70
C ILE A 7 0.08 -10.50 2.45
N LEU A 8 0.50 -11.76 2.66
CA LEU A 8 0.88 -12.69 1.59
C LEU A 8 -0.34 -13.21 0.81
N ASP A 9 -1.52 -13.11 1.39
CA ASP A 9 -2.78 -13.53 0.78
C ASP A 9 -3.43 -12.39 -0.03
N ILE A 10 -2.83 -11.19 0.00
CA ILE A 10 -3.28 -10.03 -0.78
C ILE A 10 -2.60 -10.07 -2.15
N PRO A 11 -3.36 -10.05 -3.26
CA PRO A 11 -2.78 -10.06 -4.60
C PRO A 11 -2.00 -8.78 -4.87
N VAL A 12 -0.79 -8.93 -5.42
CA VAL A 12 -0.01 -7.81 -5.95
C VAL A 12 -0.65 -7.35 -7.26
N GLN A 13 -0.94 -6.06 -7.35
CA GLN A 13 -1.59 -5.44 -8.49
C GLN A 13 -0.60 -4.56 -9.24
N ASP A 14 -0.46 -4.80 -10.53
CA ASP A 14 0.38 -4.02 -11.43
C ASP A 14 -0.46 -3.58 -12.63
N PRO A 15 -1.24 -2.48 -12.49
CA PRO A 15 -2.03 -1.94 -13.58
C PRO A 15 -1.14 -1.61 -14.79
N PRO A 16 -1.57 -1.92 -16.02
CA PRO A 16 -0.77 -1.68 -17.23
C PRO A 16 -0.69 -0.20 -17.63
N GLU A 17 -1.49 0.67 -17.00
CA GLU A 17 -1.56 2.11 -17.29
C GLU A 17 -0.26 2.83 -16.89
N GLU A 18 0.11 3.87 -17.62
CA GLU A 18 1.33 4.64 -17.30
C GLU A 18 1.22 5.33 -15.93
N GLU A 19 0.02 5.76 -15.56
CA GLU A 19 -0.32 6.35 -14.26
C GLU A 19 -1.62 5.70 -13.80
N PHE A 20 -1.75 5.42 -12.50
CA PHE A 20 -2.96 4.82 -11.93
C PHE A 20 -3.21 5.39 -10.53
N SER A 21 -4.40 5.19 -10.01
CA SER A 21 -4.90 5.85 -8.80
C SER A 21 -5.56 4.83 -7.86
N SER A 22 -6.05 5.30 -6.71
CA SER A 22 -6.81 4.44 -5.78
C SER A 22 -8.05 3.81 -6.42
N ALA A 23 -8.65 4.47 -7.42
CA ALA A 23 -9.82 3.99 -8.12
C ALA A 23 -9.54 2.77 -9.02
N ASP A 24 -8.29 2.59 -9.43
CA ASP A 24 -7.85 1.53 -10.34
C ASP A 24 -7.38 0.28 -9.59
N LEU A 25 -7.37 0.33 -8.26
CA LEU A 25 -6.94 -0.75 -7.38
C LEU A 25 -8.14 -1.48 -6.75
N ILE A 26 -7.96 -2.79 -6.59
CA ILE A 26 -8.85 -3.67 -5.85
C ILE A 26 -8.44 -3.62 -4.37
N TRP A 27 -9.30 -3.04 -3.54
CA TRP A 27 -9.07 -2.92 -2.10
C TRP A 27 -9.48 -4.19 -1.37
N THR A 28 -8.63 -4.63 -0.46
CA THR A 28 -8.82 -5.82 0.38
C THR A 28 -8.84 -5.40 1.84
N LYS A 29 -9.79 -5.93 2.62
CA LYS A 29 -9.82 -5.72 4.07
C LYS A 29 -8.71 -6.52 4.72
N PHE A 30 -7.71 -5.84 5.28
CA PHE A 30 -6.57 -6.45 5.95
C PHE A 30 -6.58 -6.15 7.44
N GLY A 31 -6.39 -7.17 8.27
CA GLY A 31 -6.37 -7.04 9.72
C GLY A 31 -7.17 -8.14 10.40
N THR A 32 -7.76 -7.84 11.55
CA THR A 32 -8.60 -8.75 12.33
C THR A 32 -10.07 -8.33 12.22
N ALA A 33 -10.99 -9.21 12.66
CA ALA A 33 -12.42 -8.92 12.68
C ALA A 33 -12.77 -7.63 13.45
N GLU A 34 -12.00 -7.28 14.47
CA GLU A 34 -12.21 -6.09 15.31
C GLU A 34 -11.48 -4.84 14.77
N HIS A 35 -10.35 -5.02 14.07
CA HIS A 35 -9.54 -3.93 13.53
C HIS A 35 -9.05 -4.29 12.13
N HIS A 36 -9.64 -3.69 11.11
CA HIS A 36 -9.26 -3.88 9.72
C HIS A 36 -9.12 -2.55 9.00
N ASP A 37 -8.20 -2.50 8.06
CA ASP A 37 -7.97 -1.41 7.12
C ASP A 37 -8.25 -1.91 5.70
N ASP A 38 -8.67 -1.02 4.81
CA ASP A 38 -8.72 -1.31 3.38
C ASP A 38 -7.32 -1.06 2.79
N VAL A 39 -6.71 -2.08 2.19
CA VAL A 39 -5.36 -2.01 1.63
C VAL A 39 -5.30 -2.59 0.22
N ALA A 40 -4.33 -2.14 -0.56
CA ALA A 40 -3.95 -2.71 -1.85
C ALA A 40 -2.42 -2.89 -1.89
N LEU A 41 -1.96 -3.95 -2.56
CA LEU A 41 -0.53 -4.20 -2.76
C LEU A 41 -0.14 -3.85 -4.20
N ILE A 42 0.90 -3.06 -4.36
CA ILE A 42 1.49 -2.71 -5.66
C ILE A 42 3.01 -2.95 -5.65
N PRO A 43 3.65 -3.20 -6.81
CA PRO A 43 5.10 -3.24 -6.89
C PRO A 43 5.72 -1.92 -6.45
N TYR A 44 6.80 -1.98 -5.65
CA TYR A 44 7.50 -0.78 -5.19
C TYR A 44 7.98 0.11 -6.35
N ALA A 45 8.40 -0.50 -7.46
CA ALA A 45 8.84 0.22 -8.66
C ALA A 45 7.74 1.06 -9.32
N ARG A 46 6.46 0.81 -8.98
CA ARG A 46 5.28 1.46 -9.54
C ARG A 46 4.70 2.55 -8.63
N VAL A 47 5.37 2.84 -7.51
CA VAL A 47 4.91 3.81 -6.50
C VAL A 47 4.88 5.22 -7.06
N ASP A 48 5.86 5.60 -7.89
CA ASP A 48 5.90 6.94 -8.47
C ASP A 48 4.72 7.16 -9.42
N GLU A 49 4.41 6.18 -10.27
CA GLU A 49 3.26 6.21 -11.18
C GLU A 49 1.92 6.27 -10.43
N PHE A 50 1.80 5.56 -9.30
CA PHE A 50 0.63 5.66 -8.42
C PHE A 50 0.48 7.06 -7.82
N ILE A 51 1.57 7.64 -7.31
CA ILE A 51 1.55 8.98 -6.70
C ILE A 51 1.15 10.02 -7.74
N ILE A 52 1.69 9.94 -8.96
CA ILE A 52 1.37 10.87 -10.06
C ILE A 52 -0.11 10.74 -10.43
N GLY A 53 -0.61 9.52 -10.65
CA GLY A 53 -1.99 9.27 -11.01
C GLY A 53 -2.98 9.77 -9.95
N GLU A 54 -2.73 9.48 -8.67
CA GLU A 54 -3.57 9.95 -7.58
C GLU A 54 -3.51 11.48 -7.41
N CYS A 55 -2.34 12.10 -7.58
CA CYS A 55 -2.20 13.57 -7.49
C CYS A 55 -2.88 14.30 -8.65
N SER A 56 -3.06 13.65 -9.79
CA SER A 56 -3.81 14.18 -10.94
C SER A 56 -5.32 14.16 -10.74
N ASN A 57 -5.83 13.53 -9.67
CA ASN A 57 -7.25 13.53 -9.35
C ASN A 57 -7.70 14.90 -8.79
N VAL A 58 -8.38 15.66 -9.63
CA VAL A 58 -8.88 17.02 -9.31
C VAL A 58 -9.97 17.03 -8.24
N GLU A 59 -10.65 15.91 -8.00
CA GLU A 59 -11.74 15.82 -7.02
C GLU A 59 -11.23 15.64 -5.59
N CYS A 60 -10.03 15.07 -5.43
CA CYS A 60 -9.39 14.82 -4.13
C CYS A 60 -7.87 15.07 -4.23
N PRO A 61 -7.41 16.34 -4.15
CA PRO A 61 -5.99 16.66 -4.21
C PRO A 61 -5.26 16.05 -3.01
N THR A 62 -4.68 14.86 -3.21
CA THR A 62 -4.07 14.06 -2.15
C THR A 62 -2.57 14.30 -2.19
N ARG A 63 -1.99 14.70 -1.04
CA ARG A 63 -0.54 14.89 -0.94
C ARG A 63 0.07 13.74 -0.16
N PHE A 64 0.90 12.96 -0.83
CA PHE A 64 1.56 11.80 -0.26
C PHE A 64 2.71 12.24 0.64
N HIS A 65 2.73 11.75 1.88
CA HIS A 65 3.88 11.88 2.76
C HIS A 65 4.48 10.50 3.01
N ILE A 66 5.76 10.33 2.70
CA ILE A 66 6.50 9.12 3.07
C ILE A 66 6.75 9.19 4.58
N GLU A 67 5.93 8.52 5.37
CA GLU A 67 6.05 8.55 6.83
C GLU A 67 7.32 7.85 7.32
N ARG A 68 7.73 6.77 6.64
CA ARG A 68 8.92 6.00 7.07
C ARG A 68 9.50 5.13 5.97
N GLY A 69 10.76 5.40 5.61
CA GLY A 69 11.64 4.43 4.94
C GLY A 69 12.37 3.58 6.00
N ARG A 70 12.18 2.26 6.00
CA ARG A 70 12.94 1.33 6.82
C ARG A 70 13.57 0.27 5.92
N LYS A 71 14.80 0.52 5.46
CA LYS A 71 15.60 -0.51 4.79
C LYS A 71 16.13 -1.50 5.83
N ARG A 72 15.46 -2.64 6.01
CA ARG A 72 15.92 -3.74 6.88
C ARG A 72 16.39 -4.90 6.02
N SER A 73 17.61 -5.39 6.25
CA SER A 73 18.17 -6.55 5.56
C SER A 73 17.37 -7.82 5.92
N MET A 74 16.97 -8.59 4.91
CA MET A 74 16.27 -9.87 5.09
C MET A 74 17.09 -10.80 6.01
N GLY A 75 16.46 -11.41 7.02
CA GLY A 75 17.13 -12.30 7.98
C GLY A 75 17.70 -11.64 9.25
N SER A 76 17.54 -10.32 9.41
CA SER A 76 18.01 -9.62 10.63
C SER A 76 17.18 -9.85 11.90
N LEU A 77 16.01 -10.51 11.82
CA LEU A 77 15.08 -10.68 12.94
C LEU A 77 14.87 -12.17 13.25
N LYS A 78 14.87 -12.54 14.54
CA LYS A 78 14.62 -13.91 15.03
C LYS A 78 13.14 -14.31 14.93
N GLU A 79 12.24 -13.36 15.14
CA GLU A 79 10.80 -13.42 14.88
C GLU A 79 10.43 -12.09 14.25
N TYR A 80 9.60 -12.13 13.20
CA TYR A 80 9.12 -10.92 12.53
C TYR A 80 7.66 -11.09 12.11
N LYS A 81 6.90 -10.01 12.17
CA LYS A 81 5.60 -9.95 11.50
C LYS A 81 5.80 -9.69 10.02
N SER A 82 4.88 -10.15 9.19
CA SER A 82 5.00 -10.08 7.73
C SER A 82 5.20 -8.65 7.19
N ASP A 83 4.72 -7.64 7.92
CA ASP A 83 4.86 -6.21 7.59
C ASP A 83 6.22 -5.60 8.02
N GLU A 84 7.04 -6.29 8.82
CA GLU A 84 8.27 -5.69 9.38
C GLU A 84 9.41 -5.51 8.37
N TYR A 85 9.31 -6.16 7.20
CA TYR A 85 10.24 -6.00 6.09
C TYR A 85 9.74 -5.02 5.01
N LEU A 86 8.57 -4.39 5.21
CA LEU A 86 8.12 -3.34 4.30
C LEU A 86 9.10 -2.18 4.34
N GLU A 87 9.73 -1.90 3.20
CA GLU A 87 10.72 -0.84 3.09
C GLU A 87 10.10 0.55 3.23
N TYR A 88 8.83 0.70 2.85
CA TYR A 88 8.12 1.98 2.86
C TYR A 88 6.68 1.81 3.33
N ARG A 89 6.23 2.76 4.17
CA ARG A 89 4.81 2.99 4.48
C ARG A 89 4.43 4.40 4.03
N LEU A 90 3.35 4.49 3.29
CA LEU A 90 2.76 5.73 2.79
C LEU A 90 1.42 5.93 3.52
N ALA A 91 1.17 7.15 3.99
CA ALA A 91 -0.11 7.55 4.57
C ALA A 91 -0.67 8.76 3.81
N PHE A 92 -1.99 8.84 3.71
CA PHE A 92 -2.71 9.88 2.98
C PHE A 92 -3.57 10.70 3.93
N TYR A 93 -3.66 12.00 3.69
CA TYR A 93 -4.59 12.90 4.39
C TYR A 93 -5.45 13.65 3.36
N PRO A 94 -6.79 13.61 3.48
CA PRO A 94 -7.66 14.49 2.71
C PRO A 94 -7.52 15.95 3.18
N PHE A 95 -7.61 16.90 2.26
CA PHE A 95 -7.75 18.33 2.54
C PHE A 95 -9.21 18.71 2.79
#